data_AF-A0A8S3R8T3-F1
#
_entry.id   AF-A0A8S3R8T3-F1
#
_cell.length_a   1.000
_cell.length_b   1.000
_cell.length_c   1.000
_cell.angle_alpha   90.00
_cell.angle_beta   90.00
_cell.angle_gamma   90.00
#
_symmetry.space_group_name_H-M   'P 1'
#
loop_
_entity.id
_entity.type
_entity.pdbx_description
1 polymer ?
#
loop_
_entity_poly.entity_id
_entity_poly.type
_entity_poly.pdbx_seq_one_letter_code
_entity_poly.pdbx_strand_id
1 'polypeptide(L)'
;MPDQVLRDIKTACVSFVWNNGAHLVKYNTIIDQKCNGGLQLPDIESKMYAFRLKFLARFLDKNYKVLWKSTFKYFISKILNMNLSEEILFMSLPENLKCIPNVYKEMFKGFDLLRDDIEFDLSTENVYDQPLFCNPNVLFDGKTVIWYDFINAGIVQVKDICYEVIEVFFYQKWL
;
A
#
# COMPACT_ATOMS: atom_id res chain seq x y z
N MET A 1 -3.62 -9.37 10.72
CA MET A 1 -3.90 -10.58 11.53
C MET A 1 -3.23 -10.37 12.88
N PRO A 2 -3.86 -10.67 14.03
CA PRO A 2 -3.18 -10.53 15.32
C PRO A 2 -1.98 -11.48 15.41
N ASP A 3 -0.87 -11.01 15.98
CA ASP A 3 0.39 -11.80 16.05
C ASP A 3 0.21 -13.12 16.80
N GLN A 4 -0.70 -13.17 17.77
CA GLN A 4 -1.01 -14.40 18.49
C GLN A 4 -1.54 -15.48 17.55
N VAL A 5 -2.49 -15.12 16.67
CA VAL A 5 -3.07 -16.06 15.71
C VAL A 5 -2.00 -16.58 14.74
N LEU A 6 -1.08 -15.70 14.31
CA LEU A 6 0.04 -16.10 13.47
C LEU A 6 0.96 -17.10 14.18
N ARG A 7 1.30 -16.85 15.46
CA ARG A 7 2.08 -17.78 16.28
C ARG A 7 1.36 -19.12 16.48
N ASP A 8 0.06 -19.09 16.73
CA ASP A 8 -0.76 -20.29 16.95
C ASP A 8 -0.81 -21.15 15.68
N ILE A 9 -1.03 -20.55 14.51
CA ILE A 9 -1.01 -21.26 13.22
C ILE A 9 0.38 -21.85 12.96
N LYS A 10 1.46 -21.07 13.14
CA LYS A 10 2.83 -21.56 12.97
C LYS A 10 3.08 -22.76 13.88
N THR A 11 2.69 -22.66 15.16
CA THR A 11 2.84 -23.73 16.15
C THR A 11 2.08 -24.97 15.72
N ALA A 12 0.81 -24.83 15.35
CA ALA A 12 -0.02 -25.95 14.88
C ALA A 12 0.58 -26.65 13.66
N CYS A 13 1.08 -25.90 12.67
CA CYS A 13 1.73 -26.48 11.49
C CYS A 13 2.99 -27.26 11.85
N VAL A 14 3.84 -26.73 12.73
CA VAL A 14 5.08 -27.41 13.10
C VAL A 14 4.79 -28.62 14.01
N SER A 15 3.85 -28.50 14.94
CA SER A 15 3.42 -29.63 15.79
C SER A 15 2.82 -30.76 14.96
N PHE A 16 2.08 -30.45 13.90
CA PHE A 16 1.58 -31.44 12.95
C PHE A 16 2.74 -32.21 12.28
N VAL A 17 3.77 -31.50 11.81
CA VAL A 17 4.95 -32.13 11.17
C VAL A 17 5.66 -33.12 12.12
N TRP A 18 5.73 -32.78 13.41
CA TRP A 18 6.40 -33.62 14.41
C TRP A 18 5.46 -34.53 15.21
N ASN A 19 4.18 -34.64 14.83
CA ASN A 19 3.18 -35.40 15.56
C ASN A 19 3.14 -35.04 17.07
N ASN A 20 3.15 -33.74 17.38
CA ASN A 20 3.25 -33.16 18.72
C ASN A 20 4.52 -33.53 19.51
N GLY A 21 5.55 -34.05 18.83
CA GLY A 21 6.87 -34.33 19.39
C GLY A 21 7.78 -33.11 19.47
N ALA A 22 9.02 -33.33 19.91
CA ALA A 22 10.01 -32.26 20.06
C ALA A 22 10.37 -31.64 18.70
N HIS A 23 10.42 -30.30 18.66
CA HIS A 23 10.85 -29.55 17.48
C HIS A 23 12.37 -29.69 17.29
N LEU A 24 12.80 -30.51 16.33
CA LEU A 24 14.23 -30.78 16.09
C LEU A 24 14.90 -29.80 15.12
N VAL A 25 14.10 -29.00 14.40
CA VAL A 25 14.57 -28.14 13.30
C VAL A 25 13.97 -26.74 13.44
N LYS A 26 14.75 -25.71 13.12
CA LYS A 26 14.30 -24.30 13.14
C LYS A 26 13.25 -24.05 12.06
N TYR A 27 12.27 -23.18 12.32
CA TYR A 27 11.17 -22.88 11.38
C TYR A 27 11.68 -22.46 9.99
N ASN A 28 12.67 -21.58 9.92
CA ASN A 28 13.23 -21.09 8.64
C ASN A 28 13.84 -22.22 7.79
N THR A 29 14.38 -23.26 8.42
CA THR A 29 14.87 -24.46 7.71
C THR A 29 13.70 -25.34 7.25
N ILE A 30 12.64 -25.45 8.06
CA ILE A 30 11.46 -26.25 7.71
C ILE A 30 10.73 -25.70 6.48
N ILE A 31 10.64 -24.37 6.34
CA ILE A 31 10.00 -23.72 5.19
C ILE A 31 10.86 -23.70 3.92
N ASP A 32 12.16 -23.97 4.04
CA ASP A 32 13.11 -23.92 2.92
C ASP A 32 12.85 -25.05 1.91
N GLN A 33 13.43 -24.91 0.73
CA GLN A 33 13.35 -25.90 -0.35
C GLN A 33 14.02 -27.21 0.04
N LYS A 34 13.50 -28.32 -0.51
CA LYS A 34 14.05 -29.66 -0.28
C LYS A 34 15.51 -29.81 -0.69
N CYS A 35 15.95 -29.09 -1.73
CA CYS A 35 17.35 -29.06 -2.16
C CYS A 35 18.30 -28.46 -1.12
N ASN A 36 17.80 -27.59 -0.24
CA ASN A 36 18.54 -26.99 0.87
C ASN A 36 18.38 -27.78 2.19
N GLY A 37 17.78 -28.98 2.14
CA GLY A 37 17.48 -29.78 3.34
C GLY A 37 16.22 -29.34 4.08
N GLY A 38 15.40 -28.47 3.48
CA GLY A 38 14.11 -28.06 4.04
C GLY A 38 12.96 -29.02 3.75
N LEU A 39 11.82 -28.81 4.42
CA LEU A 39 10.61 -29.61 4.23
C LEU A 39 9.59 -28.94 3.31
N GLN A 40 9.89 -27.73 2.83
CA GLN A 40 9.01 -26.92 1.98
C GLN A 40 7.63 -26.69 2.63
N LEU A 41 7.61 -26.55 3.95
CA LEU A 41 6.38 -26.17 4.66
C LEU A 41 5.95 -24.77 4.19
N PRO A 42 4.65 -24.52 3.97
CA PRO A 42 4.20 -23.20 3.57
C PRO A 42 4.57 -22.13 4.61
N ASP A 43 5.29 -21.09 4.18
CA ASP A 43 5.49 -19.92 5.01
C ASP A 43 4.18 -19.14 5.16
N ILE A 44 3.68 -19.11 6.39
CA ILE A 44 2.41 -18.51 6.74
C ILE A 44 2.47 -16.98 6.62
N GLU A 45 3.63 -16.37 6.90
CA GLU A 45 3.80 -14.92 6.77
C GLU A 45 3.76 -14.51 5.30
N SER A 46 4.55 -15.15 4.44
CA SER A 46 4.49 -14.91 2.99
C SER A 46 3.08 -15.11 2.43
N LYS A 47 2.37 -16.17 2.84
CA LYS A 47 0.96 -16.38 2.42
C LYS A 47 0.06 -15.24 2.87
N MET A 48 0.20 -14.78 4.11
CA MET A 48 -0.59 -13.66 4.63
C MET A 48 -0.37 -12.37 3.83
N TYR A 49 0.88 -12.05 3.48
CA TYR A 49 1.19 -10.91 2.62
C TYR A 49 0.67 -11.07 1.19
N ALA A 50 0.82 -12.26 0.59
CA ALA A 50 0.24 -12.57 -0.70
C ALA A 50 -1.29 -12.39 -0.72
N PHE A 51 -1.99 -12.76 0.35
CA PHE A 51 -3.43 -12.50 0.48
C PHE A 51 -3.77 -11.01 0.51
N ARG A 52 -3.01 -10.20 1.27
CA ARG A 52 -3.20 -8.73 1.33
C ARG A 52 -3.02 -8.10 -0.05
N LEU A 53 -1.95 -8.48 -0.75
CA LEU A 53 -1.66 -8.04 -2.11
C LEU A 53 -2.74 -8.48 -3.11
N LYS A 54 -3.25 -9.72 -2.98
CA LYS A 54 -4.37 -10.20 -3.80
C LYS A 54 -5.63 -9.36 -3.62
N PHE A 55 -5.92 -8.93 -2.39
CA PHE A 55 -7.02 -8.00 -2.14
C PHE A 55 -6.78 -6.65 -2.80
N LEU A 56 -5.55 -6.12 -2.70
CA LEU A 56 -5.19 -4.86 -3.34
C LEU A 56 -5.25 -4.94 -4.88
N ALA A 57 -4.76 -6.01 -5.48
CA ALA A 57 -4.87 -6.25 -6.91
C ALA A 57 -6.35 -6.29 -7.37
N ARG A 58 -7.22 -6.94 -6.60
CA ARG A 58 -8.67 -6.92 -6.84
C ARG A 58 -9.27 -5.54 -6.65
N PHE A 59 -8.73 -4.72 -5.75
CA PHE A 59 -9.16 -3.34 -5.55
C PHE A 59 -8.83 -2.47 -6.78
N LEU A 60 -7.65 -2.65 -7.37
CA LEU A 60 -7.19 -1.94 -8.57
C LEU A 60 -7.83 -2.44 -9.87
N ASP A 61 -8.35 -3.67 -9.90
CA ASP A 61 -9.04 -4.21 -11.08
C ASP A 61 -10.37 -3.48 -11.33
N LYS A 62 -10.42 -2.64 -12.38
CA LYS A 62 -11.59 -1.85 -12.79
C LYS A 62 -12.81 -2.73 -13.14
N ASN A 63 -12.59 -3.97 -13.58
CA ASN A 63 -13.67 -4.89 -13.97
C ASN A 63 -14.25 -5.64 -12.76
N TYR A 64 -13.54 -5.68 -11.63
CA TYR A 64 -13.98 -6.37 -10.43
C TYR A 64 -14.92 -5.50 -9.58
N LYS A 65 -16.23 -5.79 -9.64
CA LYS A 65 -17.31 -5.05 -8.95
C LYS A 65 -17.82 -5.81 -7.74
N VAL A 66 -17.53 -5.32 -6.54
CA VAL A 66 -17.93 -5.92 -5.26
C VAL A 66 -18.10 -4.85 -4.19
N LEU A 67 -19.03 -5.07 -3.26
CA LEU A 67 -19.43 -4.07 -2.26
C LEU A 67 -18.27 -3.57 -1.39
N TRP A 68 -17.38 -4.48 -0.98
CA TRP A 68 -16.26 -4.13 -0.10
C TRP A 68 -15.30 -3.11 -0.73
N LYS A 69 -15.22 -3.02 -2.08
CA LYS A 69 -14.42 -2.00 -2.77
C LYS A 69 -15.02 -0.63 -2.57
N SER A 70 -16.33 -0.48 -2.68
CA SER A 70 -17.01 0.80 -2.43
C SER A 70 -16.84 1.24 -0.98
N THR A 71 -16.95 0.30 -0.03
CA THR A 71 -16.66 0.56 1.38
C THR A 71 -15.20 0.98 1.59
N PHE A 72 -14.26 0.32 0.92
CA PHE A 72 -12.85 0.70 1.01
C PHE A 72 -12.60 2.09 0.42
N LYS A 73 -13.16 2.38 -0.77
CA LYS A 73 -13.11 3.71 -1.42
C LYS A 73 -13.67 4.81 -0.52
N TYR A 74 -14.73 4.52 0.23
CA TYR A 74 -15.27 5.44 1.22
C TYR A 74 -14.26 5.75 2.33
N PHE A 75 -13.59 4.75 2.90
CA PHE A 75 -12.65 5.01 4.00
C PHE A 75 -11.36 5.71 3.54
N ILE A 76 -10.83 5.37 2.35
CA ILE A 76 -9.63 6.03 1.83
C ILE A 76 -9.91 7.50 1.45
N SER A 77 -11.10 7.83 0.95
CA SER A 77 -11.44 9.21 0.61
C SER A 77 -11.53 10.12 1.85
N LYS A 78 -11.67 9.54 3.04
CA LYS A 78 -11.63 10.25 4.33
C LYS A 78 -10.22 10.44 4.88
N ILE A 79 -9.18 9.86 4.27
CA ILE A 79 -7.80 10.11 4.71
C ILE A 79 -7.47 11.59 4.48
N LEU A 80 -7.16 12.28 5.58
CA LEU A 80 -6.82 13.71 5.61
C LEU A 80 -7.85 14.63 4.92
N ASN A 81 -9.06 14.15 4.63
CA ASN A 81 -10.07 14.84 3.81
C ASN A 81 -9.60 15.21 2.38
N MET A 82 -8.60 14.53 1.84
CA MET A 82 -8.11 14.82 0.48
C MET A 82 -9.01 14.25 -0.63
N ASN A 83 -9.98 13.40 -0.28
CA ASN A 83 -10.92 12.79 -1.24
C ASN A 83 -10.24 12.00 -2.38
N LEU A 84 -9.08 11.40 -2.09
CA LEU A 84 -8.33 10.57 -3.03
C LEU A 84 -8.91 9.15 -3.13
N SER A 85 -8.54 8.45 -4.20
CA SER A 85 -8.92 7.06 -4.46
C SER A 85 -7.69 6.13 -4.44
N GLU A 86 -7.36 5.50 -5.56
CA GLU A 86 -6.24 4.56 -5.73
C GLU A 86 -4.88 5.27 -5.60
N GLU A 87 -4.85 6.58 -5.80
CA GLU A 87 -3.67 7.45 -5.69
C GLU A 87 -3.08 7.44 -4.28
N ILE A 88 -3.88 7.08 -3.27
CA ILE A 88 -3.44 6.94 -1.87
C ILE A 88 -2.32 5.91 -1.70
N LEU A 89 -2.14 4.97 -2.64
CA LEU A 89 -1.07 3.97 -2.60
C LEU A 89 0.31 4.58 -2.77
N PHE A 90 0.41 5.75 -3.39
CA PHE A 90 1.66 6.51 -3.47
C PHE A 90 2.01 7.22 -2.17
N MET A 91 1.15 7.17 -1.15
CA MET A 91 1.41 7.84 0.13
C MET A 91 2.11 6.91 1.12
N SER A 92 3.04 7.47 1.89
CA SER A 92 3.51 6.91 3.15
C SER A 92 2.56 7.33 4.28
N LEU A 93 1.58 6.48 4.55
CA LEU A 93 0.54 6.75 5.54
C LEU A 93 1.04 6.49 6.98
N PRO A 94 0.66 7.31 7.96
CA PRO A 94 1.03 7.05 9.35
C PRO A 94 0.26 5.84 9.91
N GLU A 95 0.91 5.02 10.73
CA GLU A 95 0.32 3.77 11.25
C GLU A 95 -0.97 4.00 12.09
N ASN A 96 -1.04 5.17 12.74
CA ASN A 96 -2.09 5.54 13.68
C ASN A 96 -3.35 6.16 13.03
N LEU A 97 -3.54 6.03 11.71
CA LEU A 97 -4.75 6.51 11.03
C LEU A 97 -6.03 5.95 11.65
N LYS A 98 -6.82 6.79 12.33
CA LYS A 98 -8.07 6.36 12.98
C LYS A 98 -9.25 6.21 12.00
N CYS A 99 -9.17 6.88 10.85
CA CYS A 99 -10.24 6.92 9.86
C CYS A 99 -10.39 5.62 9.05
N ILE A 100 -9.43 4.71 9.15
CA ILE A 100 -9.42 3.45 8.40
C ILE A 100 -9.52 2.24 9.34
N PRO A 101 -10.47 1.31 9.09
CA PRO A 101 -10.51 0.02 9.75
C PRO A 101 -9.20 -0.78 9.59
N ASN A 102 -8.80 -1.50 10.64
CA ASN A 102 -7.55 -2.28 10.66
C ASN A 102 -7.43 -3.27 9.49
N VAL A 103 -8.54 -3.87 9.03
CA VAL A 103 -8.52 -4.80 7.89
C VAL A 103 -7.95 -4.15 6.63
N TYR A 104 -8.24 -2.88 6.38
CA TYR A 104 -7.73 -2.15 5.23
C TYR A 104 -6.29 -1.65 5.44
N LYS A 105 -5.89 -1.32 6.68
CA LYS A 105 -4.49 -1.00 7.01
C LYS A 105 -3.54 -2.13 6.62
N GLU A 106 -3.98 -3.37 6.82
CA GLU A 106 -3.17 -4.54 6.49
C GLU A 106 -2.91 -4.66 4.98
N MET A 107 -3.77 -4.10 4.12
CA MET A 107 -3.52 -4.05 2.67
C MET A 107 -2.35 -3.12 2.33
N PHE A 108 -2.29 -1.93 2.96
CA PHE A 108 -1.17 -0.99 2.79
C PHE A 108 0.15 -1.60 3.25
N LYS A 109 0.17 -2.25 4.42
CA LYS A 109 1.37 -2.96 4.91
C LYS A 109 1.88 -4.01 3.93
N GLY A 110 0.99 -4.66 3.18
CA GLY A 110 1.40 -5.62 2.15
C GLY A 110 2.00 -4.93 0.93
N PHE A 111 1.47 -3.78 0.53
CA PHE A 111 2.00 -2.97 -0.55
C PHE A 111 3.35 -2.34 -0.22
N ASP A 112 3.52 -1.86 1.02
CA ASP A 112 4.76 -1.22 1.49
C ASP A 112 5.96 -2.16 1.38
N LEU A 113 5.77 -3.47 1.55
CA LEU A 113 6.83 -4.47 1.36
C LEU A 113 7.34 -4.58 -0.08
N LEU A 114 6.52 -4.22 -1.07
CA LEU A 114 6.89 -4.27 -2.48
C LEU A 114 7.23 -2.89 -3.03
N ARG A 115 6.97 -1.81 -2.28
CA ARG A 115 7.03 -0.45 -2.80
C ARG A 115 8.40 -0.10 -3.38
N ASP A 116 9.46 -0.53 -2.71
CA ASP A 116 10.84 -0.26 -3.13
C ASP A 116 11.27 -1.15 -4.32
N ASP A 117 10.57 -2.27 -4.56
CA ASP A 117 10.84 -3.21 -5.65
C ASP A 117 9.97 -2.94 -6.89
N ILE A 118 9.02 -2.01 -6.83
CA ILE A 118 8.15 -1.66 -7.95
C ILE A 118 8.83 -0.59 -8.82
N GLU A 119 9.15 -0.97 -10.05
CA GLU A 119 9.47 0.00 -11.10
C GLU A 119 8.18 0.72 -11.52
N PHE A 120 8.09 2.00 -11.20
CA PHE A 120 6.98 2.83 -11.67
C PHE A 120 7.23 3.24 -13.12
N ASP A 121 6.23 3.02 -13.97
CA ASP A 121 6.20 3.66 -15.29
C ASP A 121 6.02 5.17 -15.09
N LEU A 122 7.10 5.92 -15.35
CA LEU A 122 7.19 7.38 -15.18
C LEU A 122 6.58 8.15 -16.36
N SER A 123 5.69 7.54 -17.16
CA SER A 123 4.91 8.28 -18.15
C SER A 123 4.22 9.49 -17.51
N THR A 124 4.23 10.61 -18.22
CA THR A 124 3.86 11.94 -17.67
C THR A 124 2.47 11.99 -17.06
N GLU A 125 1.51 11.24 -17.60
CA GLU A 125 0.13 11.19 -17.13
C GLU A 125 0.02 10.66 -15.68
N ASN A 126 0.84 9.66 -15.31
CA ASN A 126 0.73 9.01 -14.00
C ASN A 126 1.34 9.86 -12.87
N VAL A 127 2.28 10.76 -13.19
CA VAL A 127 2.93 11.65 -12.20
C VAL A 127 1.97 12.73 -11.71
N TYR A 128 1.14 13.29 -12.59
CA TYR A 128 0.22 14.38 -12.29
C TYR A 128 -0.90 14.00 -11.32
N ASP A 129 -1.33 12.73 -11.34
CA ASP A 129 -2.33 12.20 -10.41
C ASP A 129 -1.75 11.78 -9.05
N GLN A 130 -0.43 11.84 -8.86
CA GLN A 130 0.14 11.50 -7.56
C GLN A 130 -0.25 12.53 -6.48
N PRO A 131 -0.42 12.09 -5.23
CA PRO A 131 -0.69 12.97 -4.11
C PRO A 131 0.50 13.88 -3.83
N LEU A 132 0.20 15.12 -3.47
CA LEU A 132 1.19 16.12 -3.06
C LEU A 132 1.68 15.87 -1.63
N PHE A 133 0.77 15.48 -0.74
CA PHE A 133 1.05 15.29 0.67
C PHE A 133 1.27 13.81 1.02
N CYS A 134 2.14 13.56 1.99
CA CYS A 134 2.58 12.23 2.41
C CYS A 134 3.17 11.35 1.28
N ASN A 135 3.50 11.89 0.12
CA ASN A 135 4.16 11.15 -0.95
C ASN A 135 5.67 11.10 -0.69
N PRO A 136 6.33 9.92 -0.59
CA PRO A 136 7.76 9.82 -0.32
C PRO A 136 8.62 10.41 -1.45
N ASN A 137 8.05 10.65 -2.64
CA ASN A 137 8.73 11.30 -3.75
C ASN A 137 8.55 12.83 -3.77
N VAL A 138 7.65 13.38 -2.93
CA VAL A 138 7.44 14.82 -2.77
C VAL A 138 7.90 15.23 -1.38
N LEU A 139 9.15 15.71 -1.32
CA LEU A 139 9.83 16.01 -0.06
C LEU A 139 10.16 17.50 0.04
N PHE A 140 9.98 18.05 1.24
CA PHE A 140 10.49 19.35 1.64
C PHE A 140 11.50 19.14 2.77
N ASP A 141 12.74 19.59 2.59
CA ASP A 141 13.86 19.30 3.51
C ASP A 141 14.00 17.81 3.87
N GLY A 142 13.82 16.93 2.87
CA GLY A 142 13.95 15.48 3.03
C GLY A 142 12.82 14.80 3.82
N LYS A 143 11.72 15.52 4.10
CA LYS A 143 10.55 14.98 4.81
C LYS A 143 9.27 15.22 4.02
N THR A 144 8.29 14.34 4.22
CA THR A 144 6.94 14.56 3.71
C THR A 144 6.28 15.71 4.48
N VAL A 145 5.48 16.51 3.78
CA VAL A 145 4.76 17.64 4.36
C VAL A 145 3.25 17.43 4.27
N ILE A 146 2.53 18.15 5.13
CA ILE A 146 1.07 18.23 5.15
C ILE A 146 0.70 19.69 5.37
N TRP A 147 -0.04 20.29 4.44
CA TRP A 147 -0.59 21.65 4.58
C TRP A 147 -2.10 21.62 4.53
N TYR A 148 -2.73 21.81 5.70
CA TYR A 148 -4.18 21.72 5.81
C TYR A 148 -4.92 22.80 5.02
N ASP A 149 -4.37 24.00 4.88
CA ASP A 149 -5.00 25.06 4.09
C ASP A 149 -5.12 24.67 2.61
N PHE A 150 -4.08 24.04 2.06
CA PHE A 150 -4.08 23.51 0.69
C PHE A 150 -5.09 22.37 0.54
N ILE A 151 -5.08 21.42 1.49
CA ILE A 151 -6.03 20.31 1.50
C ILE A 151 -7.47 20.81 1.54
N ASN A 152 -7.76 21.80 2.40
CA ASN A 152 -9.08 22.40 2.53
C ASN A 152 -9.48 23.19 1.27
N ALA A 153 -8.50 23.75 0.54
CA ALA A 153 -8.71 24.39 -0.75
C ALA A 153 -8.86 23.39 -1.92
N GLY A 154 -8.68 22.07 -1.67
CA GLY A 154 -8.76 21.02 -2.69
C GLY A 154 -7.47 20.85 -3.51
N ILE A 155 -6.36 21.47 -3.10
CA ILE A 155 -5.05 21.33 -3.75
C ILE A 155 -4.34 20.14 -3.09
N VAL A 156 -4.41 18.96 -3.71
CA VAL A 156 -4.00 17.69 -3.10
C VAL A 156 -3.17 16.79 -4.01
N GLN A 157 -3.14 17.03 -5.31
CA GLN A 157 -2.37 16.29 -6.32
C GLN A 157 -1.33 17.19 -7.00
N VAL A 158 -0.34 16.58 -7.65
CA VAL A 158 0.73 17.30 -8.37
C VAL A 158 0.15 18.22 -9.46
N LYS A 159 -0.87 17.76 -10.20
CA LYS A 159 -1.57 18.56 -11.22
C LYS A 159 -2.20 19.85 -10.70
N ASP A 160 -2.49 19.95 -9.41
CA ASP A 160 -3.11 21.14 -8.84
C ASP A 160 -2.12 22.30 -8.69
N ILE A 161 -0.81 22.02 -8.77
CA ILE A 161 0.27 23.02 -8.69
C ILE A 161 1.12 23.10 -9.96
N CYS A 162 1.13 22.04 -10.76
CA CYS A 162 1.80 22.01 -12.05
C CYS A 162 0.89 22.58 -13.13
N TYR A 163 1.02 23.88 -13.39
CA TYR A 163 0.46 24.47 -14.60
C TYR A 163 1.37 24.12 -15.78
N GLU A 164 0.86 23.43 -16.80
CA GLU A 164 1.43 23.59 -18.13
C GLU A 164 1.29 25.07 -18.50
N VAL A 165 2.40 25.72 -18.86
CA VAL A 165 2.34 27.01 -19.53
C VAL A 165 1.63 26.75 -20.86
N ILE A 166 0.32 27.01 -20.91
CA ILE A 166 -0.38 27.13 -22.18
C ILE A 166 0.17 28.40 -22.83
N GLU A 167 1.16 28.25 -23.73
CA GLU A 167 1.79 29.36 -24.46
C GLU A 167 0.75 30.27 -25.17
N VAL A 168 -0.47 29.78 -25.38
CA VAL A 168 -1.57 30.51 -26.03
C VAL A 168 -1.97 31.78 -25.25
N PHE A 169 -1.74 31.86 -23.94
CA PHE A 169 -2.11 33.06 -23.15
C PHE A 169 -1.08 34.20 -23.19
N PHE A 170 0.14 33.97 -23.72
CA PHE A 170 1.14 35.04 -23.85
C PHE A 170 1.05 35.81 -25.18
N TYR A 171 0.12 35.47 -26.08
CA TYR A 171 -0.09 36.18 -27.35
C TYR A 171 -1.25 37.18 -27.36
N GLN A 172 -1.80 37.56 -26.20
CA GLN A 172 -2.73 38.71 -26.12
C GLN A 172 -2.17 39.86 -25.30
N LYS A 173 -1.34 40.66 -25.99
CA LYS A 173 -0.99 42.10 -25.85
C LYS A 173 0.50 42.24 -26.19
N TRP A 174 0.92 42.94 -27.24
CA TRP A 174 0.60 44.32 -27.58
C TRP A 174 0.84 44.60 -29.09
N LEU A 175 -0.03 45.47 -29.66
CA LEU A 175 -0.11 46.05 -31.02
C LEU A 175 -1.13 45.40 -31.96
#